data_AF-A0A1Y3B0X5-F1
#
_entry.id   AF-A0A1Y3B0X5-F1
#
_cell.length_a   1.000
_cell.length_b   1.000
_cell.length_c   1.000
_cell.angle_alpha   90.00
_cell.angle_beta   90.00
_cell.angle_gamma   90.00
#
_symmetry.space_group_name_H-M   'P 1'
#
loop_
_entity.id
_entity.type
_entity.pdbx_description
1 polymer ?
#
loop_
_entity_poly.entity_id
_entity_poly.type
_entity_poly.pdbx_seq_one_letter_code
_entity_poly.pdbx_strand_id
1 'polypeptide(L)'
;MTNIKHSNSNAKTSKPVKDEYVSSAIPLSSQFHLQWWLCFSFITVLAFATRFYKIAEPNHVCWDETHFGKMASWYINHTFFFDVHPPLGKMLIAFAGHLTGYNGTFAFNKPGDSYGDYPILGMRIFCAALGTMIVPCSFVIVWNLSRSLAASIMASTLLLFGMVFFIENSFEIFFFAVVDETDIGMIILSQYILLDPVLMCFIICSTMGMTMFHSYGDRSFQTPWWFWLGWTGFFLACAMSVKFVGLFVVLLVGIFTINDLWNIYGDLNNSIPLVMKHFLARVLCLIVIPIIVYMTFFWCHLTILNQSGSGDGFYSSAFQSTLKGNSLYNASMPQFVAYGATVTIKNHRTGGAYLHSHWHLYPEGVGARQQQVTTYSHKDDNNKWRVKKYNEESAENAEPIEYVRNGDLIRLEHVVTERNLHSHNEMAPITKKHFQVTCYGEKGVGDANDVFRIEFETGDTKQRLEAVKTRFKLVHYLMNCAIHSHNKQLPKWAFEQLEVTCTPNVFDTKNTLWNVEDNHFARLPNVSVEVYAPTFFDKFFESHAVMLQGNSGLKPKEGEITSRPWQWPINYR
;
A
#
# COMPACT_ATOMS: atom_id res chain seq x y z
N MET A 1 -94.56 -17.51 22.57
CA MET A 1 -94.67 -16.08 22.17
C MET A 1 -93.41 -15.40 22.66
N THR A 2 -92.60 -14.66 21.92
CA THR A 2 -92.72 -14.00 20.60
C THR A 2 -91.30 -13.53 20.25
N ASN A 3 -91.01 -13.47 18.94
CA ASN A 3 -89.76 -12.99 18.35
C ASN A 3 -89.24 -11.66 18.93
N ILE A 4 -87.96 -11.59 19.29
CA ILE A 4 -87.17 -10.34 19.24
C ILE A 4 -85.80 -10.63 18.61
N LYS A 5 -85.53 -9.90 17.53
CA LYS A 5 -84.32 -9.92 16.70
C LYS A 5 -83.09 -9.55 17.52
N HIS A 6 -82.05 -10.38 17.47
CA HIS A 6 -80.70 -10.00 17.86
C HIS A 6 -80.04 -9.19 16.74
N SER A 7 -79.45 -8.05 17.12
CA SER A 7 -78.66 -7.18 16.28
C SER A 7 -77.38 -7.88 15.79
N ASN A 8 -77.16 -7.88 14.48
CA ASN A 8 -75.86 -8.20 13.89
C ASN A 8 -74.87 -7.07 14.18
N SER A 9 -73.75 -7.43 14.81
CA SER A 9 -72.57 -6.58 14.90
C SER A 9 -71.94 -6.43 13.52
N ASN A 10 -71.71 -5.18 13.12
CA ASN A 10 -70.95 -4.83 11.92
C ASN A 10 -69.47 -5.21 12.10
N ALA A 11 -69.06 -6.36 11.58
CA ALA A 11 -67.67 -6.63 11.28
C ALA A 11 -67.27 -5.80 10.05
N LYS A 12 -66.64 -4.64 10.28
CA LYS A 12 -65.96 -3.88 9.22
C LYS A 12 -64.80 -4.73 8.69
N THR A 13 -64.95 -5.20 7.45
CA THR A 13 -63.88 -5.75 6.64
C THR A 13 -62.84 -4.66 6.37
N SER A 14 -61.66 -4.79 6.99
CA SER A 14 -60.48 -4.00 6.66
C SER A 14 -60.00 -4.41 5.27
N LYS A 15 -60.16 -3.51 4.29
CA LYS A 15 -59.45 -3.61 3.02
C LYS A 15 -57.94 -3.48 3.30
N PRO A 16 -57.07 -4.32 2.72
CA PRO A 16 -55.65 -4.11 2.82
C PRO A 16 -55.29 -2.80 2.10
N VAL A 17 -54.65 -1.90 2.84
CA VAL A 17 -54.02 -0.69 2.28
C VAL A 17 -52.90 -1.19 1.36
N LYS A 18 -53.10 -1.08 0.06
CA LYS A 18 -52.02 -1.16 -0.90
C LYS A 18 -51.20 0.12 -0.73
N ASP A 19 -49.95 -0.03 -0.30
CA ASP A 19 -48.95 1.01 -0.49
C ASP A 19 -48.76 1.20 -2.01
N GLU A 20 -49.47 2.17 -2.57
CA GLU A 20 -49.17 2.71 -3.89
C GLU A 20 -47.80 3.39 -3.79
N TYR A 21 -46.75 2.64 -4.13
CA TYR A 21 -45.55 3.25 -4.70
C TYR A 21 -45.99 3.99 -5.96
N VAL A 22 -46.17 5.31 -5.83
CA VAL A 22 -46.41 6.23 -6.94
C VAL A 22 -45.13 6.29 -7.77
N SER A 23 -44.94 5.26 -8.60
CA SER A 23 -44.11 5.31 -9.79
C SER A 23 -44.86 6.13 -10.83
N SER A 24 -44.75 7.45 -10.70
CA SER A 24 -44.89 8.34 -11.83
C SER A 24 -43.80 9.37 -11.68
N ALA A 25 -42.90 9.43 -12.66
CA ALA A 25 -42.13 10.63 -12.88
C ALA A 25 -43.14 11.74 -13.22
N ILE A 26 -43.69 12.39 -12.20
CA ILE A 26 -44.40 13.65 -12.35
C ILE A 26 -43.38 14.55 -13.05
N PRO A 27 -43.64 15.07 -14.26
CA PRO A 27 -42.74 16.04 -14.85
C PRO A 27 -42.67 17.20 -13.87
N LEU A 28 -41.52 17.34 -13.20
CA LEU A 28 -41.21 18.52 -12.41
C LEU A 28 -41.58 19.71 -13.30
N SER A 29 -42.34 20.65 -12.76
CA SER A 29 -42.67 21.86 -13.53
C SER A 29 -41.38 22.44 -14.09
N SER A 30 -41.42 22.98 -15.31
CA SER A 30 -40.24 23.59 -15.95
C SER A 30 -39.54 24.59 -15.01
N GLN A 31 -40.34 25.26 -14.17
CA GLN A 31 -39.89 26.15 -13.10
C GLN A 31 -39.10 25.44 -11.98
N PHE A 32 -39.56 24.28 -11.50
CA PHE A 32 -38.83 23.52 -10.48
C PHE A 32 -37.52 22.92 -11.04
N HIS A 33 -37.54 22.44 -12.28
CA HIS A 33 -36.32 21.99 -12.96
C HIS A 33 -35.30 23.14 -13.10
N LEU A 34 -35.76 24.33 -13.48
CA LEU A 34 -34.91 25.51 -13.55
C LEU A 34 -34.32 25.88 -12.18
N GLN A 35 -35.14 25.87 -11.12
CA GLN A 35 -34.69 26.14 -9.76
C GLN A 35 -33.62 25.15 -9.30
N TRP A 36 -33.80 23.85 -9.57
CA TRP A 36 -32.81 22.83 -9.24
C TRP A 36 -31.46 23.12 -9.90
N TRP A 37 -31.45 23.40 -11.21
CA TRP A 37 -30.22 23.70 -11.95
C TRP A 37 -29.56 25.00 -11.50
N LEU A 38 -30.35 26.03 -11.17
CA LEU A 38 -29.84 27.29 -10.63
C LEU A 38 -29.16 27.08 -9.27
N CYS A 39 -29.82 26.38 -8.34
CA CYS A 39 -29.25 26.08 -7.02
C CYS A 39 -27.98 25.23 -7.13
N PHE A 40 -28.01 24.17 -7.95
CA PHE A 40 -26.85 23.31 -8.18
C PHE A 40 -25.66 24.09 -8.77
N SER A 41 -25.92 24.91 -9.80
CA SER A 41 -24.88 25.70 -10.46
C SER A 41 -24.29 26.75 -9.52
N PHE A 42 -25.14 27.44 -8.74
CA PHE A 42 -24.71 28.43 -7.76
C PHE A 42 -23.81 27.83 -6.68
N ILE A 43 -24.22 26.71 -6.08
CA ILE A 43 -23.43 25.99 -5.08
C ILE A 43 -22.10 25.51 -5.67
N THR A 44 -22.12 25.00 -6.90
CA THR A 44 -20.90 24.54 -7.59
C THR A 44 -19.92 25.68 -7.80
N VAL A 45 -20.39 26.83 -8.31
CA VAL A 45 -19.56 28.03 -8.51
C VAL A 45 -18.96 28.50 -7.18
N LEU A 46 -19.76 28.55 -6.11
CA LEU A 46 -19.26 28.89 -4.78
C LEU A 46 -18.21 27.90 -4.28
N ALA A 47 -18.39 26.60 -4.51
CA ALA A 47 -17.43 25.58 -4.08
C ALA A 47 -16.08 25.73 -4.80
N PHE A 48 -16.08 26.09 -6.08
CA PHE A 48 -14.87 26.46 -6.82
C PHE A 48 -14.26 27.75 -6.28
N ALA A 49 -15.07 28.78 -6.05
CA ALA A 49 -14.58 30.07 -5.55
C ALA A 49 -13.88 29.93 -4.18
N THR A 50 -14.42 29.12 -3.27
CA THR A 50 -13.83 28.94 -1.93
C THR A 50 -12.54 28.11 -1.96
N ARG A 51 -12.51 26.99 -2.68
CA ARG A 51 -11.34 26.09 -2.70
C ARG A 51 -10.17 26.64 -3.51
N PHE A 52 -10.43 27.43 -4.54
CA PHE A 52 -9.38 28.07 -5.34
C PHE A 52 -8.90 29.41 -4.77
N TYR A 53 -9.57 29.93 -3.74
CA TYR A 53 -9.15 31.16 -3.09
C TYR A 53 -7.74 31.01 -2.53
N LYS A 54 -6.83 31.90 -2.98
CA LYS A 54 -5.43 31.97 -2.53
C LYS A 54 -4.64 30.66 -2.63
N ILE A 55 -4.91 29.81 -3.62
CA ILE A 55 -4.23 28.51 -3.77
C ILE A 55 -2.70 28.59 -3.95
N ALA A 56 -2.17 29.73 -4.40
CA ALA A 56 -0.73 29.98 -4.51
C ALA A 56 -0.07 30.32 -3.15
N GLU A 57 -0.87 30.70 -2.15
CA GLU A 57 -0.41 30.97 -0.79
C GLU A 57 -0.71 29.75 0.10
N PRO A 58 0.24 29.27 0.91
CA PRO A 58 1.62 29.72 1.07
C PRO A 58 2.59 29.22 -0.03
N ASN A 59 3.57 30.05 -0.41
CA ASN A 59 4.62 29.68 -1.37
C ASN A 59 5.79 28.89 -0.73
N HIS A 60 5.45 27.90 0.08
CA HIS A 60 6.39 26.96 0.70
C HIS A 60 5.73 25.60 0.89
N VAL A 61 6.56 24.57 1.07
CA VAL A 61 6.13 23.19 1.29
C VAL A 61 5.39 23.07 2.63
N CYS A 62 4.16 22.56 2.60
CA CYS A 62 3.38 22.26 3.81
C CYS A 62 3.48 20.79 4.23
N TRP A 63 3.05 20.50 5.46
CA TRP A 63 3.02 19.18 6.14
C TRP A 63 3.42 17.96 5.28
N ASP A 64 2.46 17.31 4.62
CA ASP A 64 2.66 16.08 3.84
C ASP A 64 2.93 16.32 2.34
N GLU A 65 3.01 17.59 1.91
CA GLU A 65 3.47 17.92 0.54
C GLU A 65 4.93 17.48 0.35
N THR A 66 5.71 17.45 1.44
CA THR A 66 7.06 16.85 1.46
C THR A 66 7.06 15.42 0.94
N HIS A 67 6.10 14.59 1.34
CA HIS A 67 6.04 13.19 0.96
C HIS A 67 5.46 13.03 -0.45
N PHE A 68 4.26 13.56 -0.71
CA PHE A 68 3.58 13.31 -1.98
C PHE A 68 4.16 14.12 -3.15
N GLY A 69 4.70 15.31 -2.89
CA GLY A 69 5.45 16.08 -3.89
C GLY A 69 6.75 15.38 -4.29
N LYS A 70 7.46 14.79 -3.33
CA LYS A 70 8.65 13.97 -3.61
C LYS A 70 8.31 12.74 -4.43
N MET A 71 7.22 12.04 -4.09
CA MET A 71 6.74 10.89 -4.86
C MET A 71 6.32 11.28 -6.28
N ALA A 72 5.66 12.43 -6.45
CA ALA A 72 5.33 12.96 -7.77
C ALA A 72 6.59 13.21 -8.61
N SER A 73 7.63 13.75 -7.98
CA SER A 73 8.95 13.97 -8.61
C SER A 73 9.60 12.65 -9.05
N TRP A 74 9.50 11.61 -8.22
CA TRP A 74 10.01 10.28 -8.57
C TRP A 74 9.29 9.63 -9.76
N TYR A 75 7.99 9.84 -9.92
CA TYR A 75 7.28 9.40 -11.12
C TYR A 75 7.75 10.11 -12.38
N ILE A 76 7.98 11.43 -12.31
CA ILE A 76 8.46 12.23 -13.44
C ILE A 76 9.89 11.80 -13.82
N ASN A 77 10.74 11.51 -12.83
CA ASN A 77 12.12 11.04 -13.05
C ASN A 77 12.21 9.53 -13.34
N HIS A 78 11.10 8.80 -13.32
CA HIS A 78 11.05 7.34 -13.48
C HIS A 78 11.85 6.54 -12.42
N THR A 79 12.14 7.15 -11.27
CA THR A 79 12.92 6.53 -10.18
C THR A 79 12.03 5.72 -9.25
N PHE A 80 12.33 4.44 -9.09
CA PHE A 80 11.55 3.53 -8.25
C PHE A 80 11.63 3.90 -6.77
N PHE A 81 10.49 3.86 -6.10
CA PHE A 81 10.38 4.13 -4.67
C PHE A 81 9.34 3.20 -4.03
N PHE A 82 9.46 3.04 -2.72
CA PHE A 82 8.51 2.29 -1.91
C PHE A 82 7.57 3.25 -1.18
N ASP A 83 6.29 2.91 -1.13
CA ASP A 83 5.30 3.57 -0.29
C ASP A 83 4.20 2.58 0.16
N VAL A 84 3.56 2.86 1.29
CA VAL A 84 2.50 2.02 1.86
C VAL A 84 1.14 2.19 1.16
N HIS A 85 0.94 3.30 0.43
CA HIS A 85 -0.30 3.60 -0.26
C HIS A 85 -0.24 3.20 -1.73
N PRO A 86 -1.35 2.68 -2.28
CA PRO A 86 -1.49 2.39 -3.70
C PRO A 86 -1.18 3.60 -4.62
N PRO A 87 -0.83 3.35 -5.89
CA PRO A 87 -0.09 4.32 -6.70
C PRO A 87 -0.93 5.41 -7.36
N LEU A 88 -2.24 5.23 -7.55
CA LEU A 88 -3.05 6.07 -8.45
C LEU A 88 -3.01 7.56 -8.07
N GLY A 89 -3.21 7.89 -6.80
CA GLY A 89 -3.26 9.29 -6.39
C GLY A 89 -1.94 10.01 -6.65
N LYS A 90 -0.82 9.33 -6.39
CA LYS A 90 0.53 9.87 -6.63
C LYS A 90 0.81 10.01 -8.12
N MET A 91 0.39 9.03 -8.94
CA MET A 91 0.52 9.10 -10.40
C MET A 91 -0.29 10.27 -10.98
N LEU A 92 -1.50 10.52 -10.47
CA LEU A 92 -2.34 11.63 -10.91
C LEU A 92 -1.75 13.00 -10.53
N ILE A 93 -1.19 13.12 -9.32
CA ILE A 93 -0.48 14.33 -8.90
C ILE A 93 0.76 14.56 -9.78
N ALA A 94 1.54 13.50 -10.05
CA ALA A 94 2.69 13.56 -10.95
C ALA A 94 2.28 13.99 -12.37
N PHE A 95 1.18 13.43 -12.88
CA PHE A 95 0.61 13.77 -14.17
C PHE A 95 0.20 15.25 -14.24
N ALA A 96 -0.47 15.76 -13.20
CA ALA A 96 -0.83 17.17 -13.11
C ALA A 96 0.41 18.08 -13.13
N GLY A 97 1.44 17.75 -12.35
CA GLY A 97 2.70 18.48 -12.37
C GLY A 97 3.39 18.46 -13.72
N HIS A 98 3.45 17.30 -14.37
CA HIS A 98 4.05 17.15 -15.70
C HIS A 98 3.33 18.00 -16.75
N LEU A 99 1.99 18.00 -16.75
CA LEU A 99 1.19 18.83 -17.66
C LEU A 99 1.41 20.33 -17.46
N THR A 100 1.72 20.78 -16.24
CA THR A 100 2.00 22.19 -15.95
C THR A 100 3.48 22.57 -16.01
N GLY A 101 4.35 21.68 -16.51
CA GLY A 101 5.76 21.96 -16.75
C GLY A 101 6.70 21.72 -15.58
N TYR A 102 6.26 21.01 -14.53
CA TYR A 102 7.16 20.57 -13.45
C TYR A 102 8.05 19.42 -13.92
N ASN A 103 9.36 19.55 -13.70
CA ASN A 103 10.40 18.66 -14.20
C ASN A 103 10.89 17.63 -13.17
N GLY A 104 10.36 17.61 -11.95
CA GLY A 104 10.76 16.63 -10.93
C GLY A 104 12.07 16.93 -10.20
N THR A 105 12.66 18.13 -10.31
CA THR A 105 13.97 18.43 -9.69
C THR A 105 13.90 19.06 -8.30
N PHE A 106 12.73 19.48 -7.82
CA PHE A 106 12.58 20.08 -6.50
C PHE A 106 12.64 19.01 -5.40
N ALA A 107 13.46 19.22 -4.38
CA ALA A 107 13.87 18.16 -3.46
C ALA A 107 12.88 17.84 -2.32
N PHE A 108 11.78 18.60 -2.14
CA PHE A 108 10.74 18.38 -1.12
C PHE A 108 11.28 17.84 0.23
N ASN A 109 12.24 18.54 0.84
CA ASN A 109 12.98 18.00 1.99
C ASN A 109 12.24 18.16 3.30
N LYS A 110 11.84 19.39 3.62
CA LYS A 110 11.19 19.72 4.90
C LYS A 110 10.04 20.71 4.73
N PRO A 111 9.06 20.72 5.64
CA PRO A 111 8.06 21.77 5.67
C PRO A 111 8.72 23.15 5.84
N GLY A 112 8.24 24.14 5.11
CA GLY A 112 8.77 25.50 5.08
C GLY A 112 9.80 25.78 3.98
N ASP A 113 10.24 24.77 3.23
CA ASP A 113 11.09 25.00 2.04
C ASP A 113 10.32 25.83 1.00
N SER A 114 10.89 26.96 0.57
CA SER A 114 10.26 27.81 -0.44
C SER A 114 10.38 27.18 -1.83
N TYR A 115 9.30 27.26 -2.61
CA TYR A 115 9.28 26.74 -3.98
C TYR A 115 10.05 27.60 -4.98
N GLY A 116 10.38 28.85 -4.66
CA GLY A 116 11.03 29.75 -5.62
C GLY A 116 10.24 29.84 -6.94
N ASP A 117 10.91 29.56 -8.06
CA ASP A 117 10.34 29.64 -9.41
C ASP A 117 9.82 28.29 -9.95
N TYR A 118 9.77 27.24 -9.12
CA TYR A 118 9.31 25.92 -9.57
C TYR A 118 7.78 25.91 -9.84
N PRO A 119 7.33 25.40 -11.00
CA PRO A 119 5.91 25.43 -11.40
C PRO A 119 5.07 24.34 -10.70
N ILE A 120 4.86 24.51 -9.39
CA ILE A 120 4.19 23.52 -8.51
C ILE A 120 2.68 23.76 -8.40
N LEU A 121 2.24 24.97 -8.75
CA LEU A 121 0.84 25.40 -8.65
C LEU A 121 -0.15 24.46 -9.34
N GLY A 122 0.25 23.83 -10.46
CA GLY A 122 -0.58 22.88 -11.19
C GLY A 122 -1.02 21.68 -10.35
N MET A 123 -0.16 21.18 -9.47
CA MET A 123 -0.49 20.07 -8.57
C MET A 123 -1.53 20.48 -7.54
N ARG A 124 -1.39 21.67 -6.95
CA ARG A 124 -2.38 22.22 -6.00
C ARG A 124 -3.73 22.46 -6.67
N ILE A 125 -3.73 23.07 -7.85
CA ILE A 125 -4.93 23.27 -8.68
C ILE A 125 -5.64 21.95 -8.94
N PHE A 126 -4.89 20.89 -9.26
CA PHE A 126 -5.46 19.57 -9.48
C PHE A 126 -6.11 18.99 -8.21
N CYS A 127 -5.42 19.04 -7.07
CA CYS A 127 -5.98 18.60 -5.78
C CYS A 127 -7.24 19.40 -5.40
N ALA A 128 -7.22 20.73 -5.58
CA ALA A 128 -8.35 21.59 -5.29
C ALA A 128 -9.54 21.34 -6.24
N ALA A 129 -9.30 21.05 -7.52
CA ALA A 129 -10.34 20.69 -8.47
C ALA A 129 -11.06 19.41 -8.05
N LEU A 130 -10.32 18.37 -7.67
CA LEU A 130 -10.90 17.11 -7.21
C LEU A 130 -11.59 17.26 -5.85
N GLY A 131 -10.98 18.00 -4.92
CA GLY A 131 -11.60 18.32 -3.64
C GLY A 131 -12.90 19.13 -3.78
N THR A 132 -13.04 19.94 -4.84
CA THR A 132 -14.26 20.68 -5.14
C THR A 132 -15.43 19.76 -5.50
N MET A 133 -15.19 18.61 -6.14
CA MET A 133 -16.25 17.68 -6.57
C MET A 133 -17.08 17.10 -5.43
N ILE A 134 -16.56 17.15 -4.19
CA ILE A 134 -17.25 16.69 -2.98
C ILE A 134 -18.58 17.41 -2.79
N VAL A 135 -18.62 18.73 -3.03
CA VAL A 135 -19.82 19.55 -2.83
C VAL A 135 -20.92 19.23 -3.85
N PRO A 136 -20.71 19.33 -5.18
CA PRO A 136 -21.76 19.02 -6.16
C PRO A 136 -22.17 17.55 -6.13
N CYS A 137 -21.25 16.60 -5.90
CA CYS A 137 -21.64 15.20 -5.75
C CYS A 137 -22.53 14.96 -4.52
N SER A 138 -22.23 15.61 -3.39
CA SER A 138 -23.09 15.54 -2.20
C SER A 138 -24.50 16.08 -2.46
N PHE A 139 -24.60 17.20 -3.18
CA PHE A 139 -25.91 17.75 -3.60
C PHE A 139 -26.75 16.70 -4.33
N VAL A 140 -26.14 16.02 -5.32
CA VAL A 140 -26.81 14.99 -6.12
C VAL A 140 -27.15 13.76 -5.27
N ILE A 141 -26.26 13.32 -4.39
CA ILE A 141 -26.48 12.18 -3.48
C ILE A 141 -27.71 12.44 -2.60
N VAL A 142 -27.75 13.59 -1.91
CA VAL A 142 -28.84 13.92 -0.99
C VAL A 142 -30.15 14.16 -1.75
N TRP A 143 -30.08 14.73 -2.96
CA TRP A 143 -31.24 14.85 -3.83
C TRP A 143 -31.82 13.49 -4.19
N ASN A 144 -30.99 12.51 -4.55
CA ASN A 144 -31.46 11.17 -4.90
C ASN A 144 -32.07 10.42 -3.72
N LEU A 145 -31.53 10.62 -2.51
CA LEU A 145 -32.00 9.94 -1.30
C LEU A 145 -33.28 10.59 -0.72
N SER A 146 -33.35 11.92 -0.70
CA SER A 146 -34.42 12.66 -0.01
C SER A 146 -35.50 13.22 -0.94
N ARG A 147 -35.19 13.40 -2.23
CA ARG A 147 -36.01 14.15 -3.22
C ARG A 147 -36.34 15.58 -2.77
N SER A 148 -35.60 16.13 -1.80
CA SER A 148 -35.81 17.47 -1.25
C SER A 148 -34.70 18.42 -1.67
N LEU A 149 -35.09 19.53 -2.31
CA LEU A 149 -34.16 20.57 -2.72
C LEU A 149 -33.53 21.26 -1.50
N ALA A 150 -34.32 21.51 -0.46
CA ALA A 150 -33.85 22.13 0.78
C ALA A 150 -32.80 21.27 1.49
N ALA A 151 -33.03 19.95 1.59
CA ALA A 151 -32.06 19.04 2.19
C ALA A 151 -30.76 18.98 1.39
N SER A 152 -30.84 19.01 0.06
CA SER A 152 -29.68 18.99 -0.84
C SER A 152 -28.84 20.27 -0.74
N ILE A 153 -29.50 21.43 -0.68
CA ILE A 153 -28.86 22.72 -0.43
C ILE A 153 -28.18 22.70 0.94
N MET A 154 -28.89 22.28 1.99
CA MET A 154 -28.35 22.23 3.34
C MET A 154 -27.11 21.36 3.42
N ALA A 155 -27.17 20.10 2.95
CA ALA A 155 -26.04 19.19 2.97
C ALA A 155 -24.81 19.73 2.20
N SER A 156 -25.04 20.36 1.05
CA SER A 156 -23.95 20.91 0.24
C SER A 156 -23.37 22.17 0.87
N THR A 157 -24.20 23.00 1.49
CA THR A 157 -23.77 24.20 2.21
C THR A 157 -22.94 23.83 3.43
N LEU A 158 -23.33 22.77 4.15
CA LEU A 158 -22.55 22.22 5.27
C LEU A 158 -21.16 21.75 4.83
N LEU A 159 -21.01 21.17 3.63
CA LEU A 159 -19.70 20.78 3.10
C LEU A 159 -18.94 21.91 2.41
N LEU A 160 -19.63 23.01 2.11
CA LEU A 160 -19.05 24.21 1.50
C LEU A 160 -18.43 25.11 2.56
N PHE A 161 -19.12 25.31 3.68
CA PHE A 161 -18.74 26.23 4.76
C PHE A 161 -18.47 25.55 6.11
N GLY A 162 -18.86 24.29 6.32
CA GLY A 162 -18.88 23.64 7.63
C GLY A 162 -20.20 23.82 8.38
N MET A 163 -20.32 23.17 9.54
CA MET A 163 -21.59 23.02 10.28
C MET A 163 -22.28 24.35 10.65
N VAL A 164 -23.38 24.71 9.97
CA VAL A 164 -24.27 25.81 10.40
C VAL A 164 -25.39 25.22 11.26
N PHE A 165 -25.28 25.37 12.57
CA PHE A 165 -26.36 25.03 13.50
C PHE A 165 -27.46 26.10 13.38
N PHE A 166 -28.47 25.86 12.54
CA PHE A 166 -29.69 26.66 12.54
C PHE A 166 -30.55 26.25 13.75
N ILE A 167 -30.39 26.93 14.88
CA ILE A 167 -31.44 26.97 15.90
C ILE A 167 -32.46 28.01 15.48
N GLU A 168 -33.72 27.58 15.43
CA GLU A 168 -34.87 28.36 15.00
C GLU A 168 -35.07 29.68 15.78
N ASN A 169 -35.77 30.59 15.10
CA ASN A 169 -36.43 31.79 15.61
C ASN A 169 -35.52 33.00 15.86
N SER A 170 -35.11 33.66 14.77
CA SER A 170 -35.40 35.09 14.54
C SER A 170 -34.84 35.53 13.18
N PHE A 171 -35.76 35.92 12.31
CA PHE A 171 -35.52 36.58 11.04
C PHE A 171 -34.94 37.96 11.35
N GLU A 172 -33.60 38.13 11.38
CA GLU A 172 -32.86 39.42 11.26
C GLU A 172 -31.32 39.31 11.52
N ILE A 173 -30.72 38.14 11.76
CA ILE A 173 -29.24 37.99 11.81
C ILE A 173 -28.78 36.93 10.81
N PHE A 174 -28.96 37.21 9.51
CA PHE A 174 -28.72 36.24 8.44
C PHE A 174 -27.40 36.45 7.67
N PHE A 175 -26.49 37.33 8.12
CA PHE A 175 -25.32 37.67 7.29
C PHE A 175 -23.96 37.78 8.01
N PHE A 176 -23.89 37.65 9.34
CA PHE A 176 -22.66 37.97 10.08
C PHE A 176 -22.02 36.83 10.89
N ALA A 177 -22.49 35.59 10.76
CA ALA A 177 -21.86 34.40 11.35
C ALA A 177 -21.12 33.56 10.28
N VAL A 178 -20.35 34.22 9.41
CA VAL A 178 -19.77 33.62 8.19
C VAL A 178 -18.34 33.09 8.35
N VAL A 179 -17.61 33.32 9.45
CA VAL A 179 -16.14 33.15 9.37
C VAL A 179 -15.44 32.36 10.49
N ASP A 180 -15.94 32.28 11.72
CA ASP A 180 -15.12 31.65 12.79
C ASP A 180 -15.53 30.21 13.09
N GLU A 181 -14.61 29.30 12.75
CA GLU A 181 -14.45 27.94 13.28
C GLU A 181 -15.41 26.84 12.78
N THR A 182 -15.51 26.66 11.46
CA THR A 182 -16.35 25.60 10.84
C THR A 182 -15.63 24.93 9.64
N ASP A 183 -15.58 23.58 9.62
CA ASP A 183 -14.86 22.67 8.67
C ASP A 183 -13.76 23.25 7.75
N ILE A 184 -12.84 24.03 8.32
CA ILE A 184 -11.64 24.50 7.63
C ILE A 184 -10.81 23.31 7.12
N GLY A 185 -10.92 22.14 7.77
CA GLY A 185 -10.19 20.92 7.44
C GLY A 185 -10.39 20.45 6.00
N MET A 186 -11.61 20.42 5.47
CA MET A 186 -11.86 19.94 4.10
C MET A 186 -11.32 20.89 3.04
N ILE A 187 -11.41 22.20 3.28
CA ILE A 187 -10.85 23.23 2.40
C ILE A 187 -9.32 23.17 2.46
N ILE A 188 -8.73 23.18 3.65
CA ILE A 188 -7.28 23.05 3.87
C ILE A 188 -6.75 21.81 3.16
N LEU A 189 -7.30 20.63 3.44
CA LEU A 189 -6.82 19.38 2.84
C LEU A 189 -6.91 19.40 1.31
N SER A 190 -7.92 20.06 0.74
CA SER A 190 -8.09 20.15 -0.71
C SER A 190 -7.09 21.06 -1.42
N GLN A 191 -6.51 22.05 -0.75
CA GLN A 191 -5.65 23.05 -1.38
C GLN A 191 -4.19 22.62 -1.55
N TYR A 192 -3.75 21.62 -0.78
CA TYR A 192 -2.37 21.15 -0.77
C TYR A 192 -2.17 19.88 -1.59
N ILE A 193 -0.91 19.58 -1.91
CA ILE A 193 -0.49 18.38 -2.64
C ILE A 193 -0.59 17.16 -1.71
N LEU A 194 -1.83 16.68 -1.54
CA LEU A 194 -2.19 15.56 -0.68
C LEU A 194 -2.92 14.48 -1.48
N LEU A 195 -2.91 13.25 -0.97
CA LEU A 195 -3.70 12.16 -1.52
C LEU A 195 -5.18 12.23 -1.13
N ASP A 196 -5.49 12.86 0.01
CA ASP A 196 -6.84 12.86 0.57
C ASP A 196 -7.88 13.54 -0.35
N PRO A 197 -7.60 14.65 -1.07
CA PRO A 197 -8.56 15.24 -2.01
C PRO A 197 -8.93 14.30 -3.15
N VAL A 198 -7.93 13.58 -3.68
CA VAL A 198 -8.13 12.57 -4.73
C VAL A 198 -8.96 11.40 -4.19
N LEU A 199 -8.62 10.91 -3.00
CA LEU A 199 -9.34 9.83 -2.32
C LEU A 199 -10.80 10.21 -2.07
N MET A 200 -11.05 11.38 -1.48
CA MET A 200 -12.39 11.85 -1.15
C MET A 200 -13.24 12.07 -2.40
N CYS A 201 -12.65 12.59 -3.48
CA CYS A 201 -13.32 12.69 -4.78
C CYS A 201 -13.76 11.30 -5.29
N PHE A 202 -12.91 10.29 -5.22
CA PHE A 202 -13.29 8.96 -5.68
C PHE A 202 -14.32 8.27 -4.77
N ILE A 203 -14.22 8.48 -3.45
CA ILE A 203 -15.23 8.00 -2.49
C ILE A 203 -16.60 8.63 -2.78
N ILE A 204 -16.67 9.96 -2.93
CA ILE A 204 -17.95 10.64 -3.16
C ILE A 204 -18.52 10.33 -4.55
N CYS A 205 -17.68 10.21 -5.59
CA CYS A 205 -18.13 9.78 -6.93
C CYS A 205 -18.64 8.34 -6.94
N SER A 206 -18.03 7.45 -6.14
CA SER A 206 -18.52 6.07 -5.95
C SER A 206 -19.88 6.05 -5.23
N THR A 207 -20.03 6.80 -4.14
CA THR A 207 -21.30 6.93 -3.41
C THR A 207 -22.40 7.57 -4.27
N MET A 208 -22.04 8.56 -5.09
CA MET A 208 -22.94 9.14 -6.08
C MET A 208 -23.36 8.09 -7.11
N GLY A 209 -22.42 7.31 -7.64
CA GLY A 209 -22.71 6.18 -8.53
C GLY A 209 -23.70 5.19 -7.92
N MET A 210 -23.50 4.81 -6.66
CA MET A 210 -24.38 3.91 -5.92
C MET A 210 -25.81 4.46 -5.80
N THR A 211 -25.97 5.73 -5.41
CA THR A 211 -27.31 6.35 -5.30
C THR A 211 -27.98 6.54 -6.65
N MET A 212 -27.23 6.93 -7.68
CA MET A 212 -27.75 7.04 -9.04
C MET A 212 -28.19 5.68 -9.57
N PHE A 213 -27.37 4.64 -9.40
CA PHE A 213 -27.71 3.26 -9.75
C PHE A 213 -29.02 2.82 -9.10
N HIS A 214 -29.18 3.07 -7.80
CA HIS A 214 -30.41 2.75 -7.08
C HIS A 214 -31.63 3.53 -7.62
N SER A 215 -31.46 4.81 -7.97
CA SER A 215 -32.53 5.60 -8.60
C SER A 215 -32.99 5.07 -9.96
N TYR A 216 -32.20 4.24 -10.64
CA TYR A 216 -32.58 3.57 -11.89
C TYR A 216 -33.01 2.11 -11.69
N GLY A 217 -33.28 1.68 -10.45
CA GLY A 217 -33.72 0.31 -10.13
C GLY A 217 -34.93 -0.16 -10.95
N ASP A 218 -35.92 0.71 -11.14
CA ASP A 218 -37.13 0.43 -11.94
C ASP A 218 -36.84 0.17 -13.43
N ARG A 219 -35.68 0.60 -13.91
CA ARG A 219 -35.23 0.49 -15.31
C ARG A 219 -34.00 -0.41 -15.41
N SER A 220 -34.06 -1.54 -14.70
CA SER A 220 -32.99 -2.52 -14.65
C SER A 220 -32.54 -2.98 -16.05
N PHE A 221 -31.22 -3.13 -16.23
CA PHE A 221 -30.54 -3.53 -17.47
C PHE A 221 -30.62 -2.56 -18.66
N GLN A 222 -31.15 -1.35 -18.49
CA GLN A 222 -31.03 -0.30 -19.51
C GLN A 222 -29.63 0.32 -19.51
N THR A 223 -29.29 1.05 -20.58
CA THR A 223 -27.98 1.72 -20.71
C THR A 223 -27.62 2.62 -19.52
N PRO A 224 -28.53 3.46 -18.98
CA PRO A 224 -28.22 4.28 -17.80
C PRO A 224 -27.92 3.44 -16.55
N TRP A 225 -28.62 2.32 -16.38
CA TRP A 225 -28.41 1.42 -15.24
C TRP A 225 -27.02 0.78 -15.30
N TRP A 226 -26.61 0.28 -16.47
CA TRP A 226 -25.26 -0.26 -16.69
C TRP A 226 -24.18 0.79 -16.53
N PHE A 227 -24.42 2.00 -17.04
CA PHE A 227 -23.49 3.12 -16.90
C PHE A 227 -23.23 3.43 -15.42
N TRP A 228 -24.26 3.62 -14.60
CA TRP A 228 -24.08 3.96 -13.18
C TRP A 228 -23.51 2.80 -12.35
N LEU A 229 -23.83 1.55 -12.71
CA LEU A 229 -23.21 0.38 -12.09
C LEU A 229 -21.71 0.29 -12.42
N GLY A 230 -21.34 0.47 -13.69
CA GLY A 230 -19.94 0.51 -14.13
C GLY A 230 -19.17 1.71 -13.58
N TRP A 231 -19.80 2.87 -13.52
CA TRP A 231 -19.28 4.09 -12.87
C TRP A 231 -18.93 3.82 -11.41
N THR A 232 -19.84 3.21 -10.66
CA THR A 232 -19.61 2.84 -9.26
C THR A 232 -18.40 1.91 -9.14
N GLY A 233 -18.34 0.85 -9.96
CA GLY A 233 -17.20 -0.06 -9.98
C GLY A 233 -15.86 0.61 -10.29
N PHE A 234 -15.83 1.47 -11.31
CA PHE A 234 -14.63 2.20 -11.70
C PHE A 234 -14.12 3.10 -10.56
N PHE A 235 -14.99 3.91 -9.96
CA PHE A 235 -14.60 4.80 -8.87
C PHE A 235 -14.28 4.08 -7.56
N LEU A 236 -14.87 2.89 -7.31
CA LEU A 236 -14.44 2.01 -6.21
C LEU A 236 -12.99 1.57 -6.38
N ALA A 237 -12.61 1.13 -7.59
CA ALA A 237 -11.21 0.79 -7.86
C ALA A 237 -10.30 2.01 -7.74
N CYS A 238 -10.70 3.16 -8.27
CA CYS A 238 -9.91 4.39 -8.11
C CYS A 238 -9.71 4.75 -6.63
N ALA A 239 -10.74 4.66 -5.79
CA ALA A 239 -10.61 4.93 -4.35
C ALA A 239 -9.63 3.94 -3.67
N MET A 240 -9.77 2.64 -3.94
CA MET A 240 -8.83 1.61 -3.45
C MET A 240 -7.40 1.85 -3.93
N SER A 241 -7.21 2.27 -5.18
CA SER A 241 -5.90 2.53 -5.78
C SER A 241 -5.26 3.85 -5.36
N VAL A 242 -5.94 4.69 -4.59
CA VAL A 242 -5.32 5.86 -3.92
C VAL A 242 -4.85 5.50 -2.51
N LYS A 243 -5.70 4.85 -1.70
CA LYS A 243 -5.41 4.51 -0.30
C LYS A 243 -6.24 3.30 0.10
N PHE A 244 -5.69 2.39 0.93
CA PHE A 244 -6.45 1.22 1.40
C PHE A 244 -7.68 1.56 2.25
N VAL A 245 -7.80 2.79 2.75
CA VAL A 245 -9.04 3.32 3.38
C VAL A 245 -10.23 3.26 2.40
N GLY A 246 -9.98 3.29 1.08
CA GLY A 246 -11.01 3.06 0.06
C GLY A 246 -11.73 1.71 0.15
N LEU A 247 -11.17 0.72 0.88
CA LEU A 247 -11.88 -0.52 1.16
C LEU A 247 -13.17 -0.30 1.97
N PHE A 248 -13.28 0.77 2.76
CA PHE A 248 -14.49 1.06 3.51
C PHE A 248 -15.67 1.48 2.63
N VAL A 249 -15.42 2.20 1.53
CA VAL A 249 -16.49 2.51 0.56
C VAL A 249 -16.89 1.27 -0.24
N VAL A 250 -15.94 0.36 -0.52
CA VAL A 250 -16.26 -0.95 -1.13
C VAL A 250 -17.17 -1.76 -0.20
N LEU A 251 -16.87 -1.78 1.10
CA LEU A 251 -17.71 -2.43 2.09
C LEU A 251 -19.12 -1.81 2.15
N LEU A 252 -19.21 -0.47 2.15
CA LEU A 252 -20.49 0.24 2.12
C LEU A 252 -21.32 -0.16 0.90
N VAL A 253 -20.76 -0.03 -0.31
CA VAL A 253 -21.44 -0.42 -1.56
C VAL A 253 -21.78 -1.92 -1.54
N GLY A 254 -20.91 -2.75 -1.00
CA GLY A 254 -21.13 -4.19 -0.84
C GLY A 254 -22.34 -4.51 0.04
N ILE A 255 -22.47 -3.85 1.20
CA ILE A 255 -23.62 -4.01 2.10
C ILE A 255 -24.92 -3.58 1.39
N PHE A 256 -24.92 -2.43 0.73
CA PHE A 256 -26.08 -1.97 -0.05
C PHE A 256 -26.45 -2.94 -1.17
N THR A 257 -25.44 -3.50 -1.86
CA THR A 257 -25.62 -4.47 -2.94
C THR A 257 -26.20 -5.78 -2.42
N ILE A 258 -25.75 -6.26 -1.25
CA ILE A 258 -26.30 -7.45 -0.60
C ILE A 258 -27.75 -7.23 -0.21
N ASN A 259 -28.08 -6.09 0.40
CA ASN A 259 -29.45 -5.74 0.76
C ASN A 259 -30.37 -5.65 -0.47
N ASP A 260 -29.88 -5.04 -1.56
CA ASP A 260 -30.62 -4.92 -2.80
C ASP A 260 -30.86 -6.28 -3.47
N LEU A 261 -29.84 -7.15 -3.53
CA LEU A 261 -29.99 -8.53 -4.01
C LEU A 261 -30.93 -9.36 -3.14
N TRP A 262 -30.90 -9.16 -1.82
CA TRP A 262 -31.79 -9.82 -0.88
C TRP A 262 -33.26 -9.43 -1.14
N ASN A 263 -33.53 -8.15 -1.37
CA ASN A 263 -34.87 -7.67 -1.70
C ASN A 263 -35.37 -8.20 -3.05
N ILE A 264 -34.50 -8.23 -4.07
CA ILE A 264 -34.84 -8.79 -5.40
C ILE A 264 -35.15 -10.29 -5.31
N TYR A 265 -34.39 -11.03 -4.50
CA TYR A 265 -34.64 -12.45 -4.24
C TYR A 265 -35.92 -12.70 -3.43
N GLY A 266 -36.24 -11.80 -2.48
CA GLY A 266 -37.44 -11.90 -1.64
C GLY A 266 -38.75 -11.59 -2.36
N ASP A 267 -38.70 -10.88 -3.49
CA ASP A 267 -39.88 -10.60 -4.30
C ASP A 267 -40.27 -11.82 -5.16
N LEU A 268 -41.36 -12.47 -4.76
CA LEU A 268 -41.91 -13.68 -5.38
C LEU A 268 -42.36 -13.48 -6.83
N ASN A 269 -42.47 -12.24 -7.31
CA ASN A 269 -42.78 -11.96 -8.72
C ASN A 269 -41.55 -12.14 -9.63
N ASN A 270 -40.35 -12.16 -9.08
CA ASN A 270 -39.12 -12.25 -9.85
C ASN A 270 -38.75 -13.71 -10.17
N SER A 271 -38.45 -13.96 -11.44
CA SER A 271 -37.94 -15.26 -11.87
C SER A 271 -36.49 -15.48 -11.42
N ILE A 272 -36.11 -16.71 -11.06
CA ILE A 272 -34.72 -17.06 -10.68
C ILE A 272 -33.67 -16.65 -11.73
N PRO A 273 -33.91 -16.80 -13.05
CA PRO A 273 -32.97 -16.30 -14.06
C PRO A 273 -32.75 -14.79 -14.00
N LEU A 274 -33.78 -14.01 -13.67
CA LEU A 274 -33.66 -12.57 -13.48
C LEU A 274 -32.76 -12.26 -12.28
N VAL A 275 -32.97 -12.94 -11.14
CA VAL A 275 -32.13 -12.80 -9.94
C VAL A 275 -30.66 -13.12 -10.27
N MET A 276 -30.41 -14.21 -10.99
CA MET A 276 -29.06 -14.59 -11.43
C MET A 276 -28.44 -13.54 -12.36
N LYS A 277 -29.22 -12.95 -13.26
CA LYS A 277 -28.75 -11.86 -14.13
C LYS A 277 -28.37 -10.62 -13.31
N HIS A 278 -29.15 -10.26 -12.30
CA HIS A 278 -28.84 -9.16 -11.37
C HIS A 278 -27.56 -9.43 -10.58
N PHE A 279 -27.37 -10.67 -10.11
CA PHE A 279 -26.17 -11.10 -9.41
C PHE A 279 -24.93 -11.01 -10.31
N LEU A 280 -24.97 -11.61 -11.50
CA LEU A 280 -23.85 -11.60 -12.45
C LEU A 280 -23.47 -10.19 -12.90
N ALA A 281 -24.45 -9.30 -13.11
CA ALA A 281 -24.19 -7.90 -13.46
C ALA A 281 -23.41 -7.18 -12.35
N ARG A 282 -23.78 -7.38 -11.08
CA ARG A 282 -23.09 -6.81 -9.91
C ARG A 282 -21.69 -7.41 -9.74
N VAL A 283 -21.53 -8.73 -9.91
CA VAL A 283 -20.20 -9.38 -9.88
C VAL A 283 -19.29 -8.80 -10.97
N LEU A 284 -19.79 -8.67 -12.20
CA LEU A 284 -19.01 -8.11 -13.30
C LEU A 284 -18.57 -6.67 -13.00
N CYS A 285 -19.51 -5.79 -12.64
CA CYS A 285 -19.21 -4.37 -12.52
C CYS A 285 -18.63 -3.95 -11.17
N LEU A 286 -18.95 -4.62 -10.06
CA LEU A 286 -18.51 -4.26 -8.71
C LEU A 286 -17.38 -5.14 -8.17
N ILE A 287 -16.96 -6.18 -8.90
CA ILE A 287 -15.81 -7.02 -8.53
C ILE A 287 -14.82 -7.13 -9.69
N VAL A 288 -15.24 -7.65 -10.84
CA VAL A 288 -14.31 -7.94 -11.96
C VAL A 288 -13.72 -6.65 -12.55
N ILE A 289 -14.55 -5.66 -12.87
CA ILE A 289 -14.07 -4.35 -13.37
C ILE A 289 -13.11 -3.69 -12.36
N PRO A 290 -13.45 -3.57 -11.06
CA PRO A 290 -12.53 -2.98 -10.11
C PRO A 290 -11.17 -3.68 -10.02
N ILE A 291 -11.14 -5.02 -10.04
CA ILE A 291 -9.89 -5.79 -10.01
C ILE A 291 -9.04 -5.48 -11.25
N ILE A 292 -9.63 -5.47 -12.44
CA ILE A 292 -8.92 -5.17 -13.69
C ILE A 292 -8.35 -3.75 -13.67
N VAL A 293 -9.16 -2.76 -13.26
CA VAL A 293 -8.75 -1.36 -13.17
C VAL A 293 -7.62 -1.19 -12.16
N TYR A 294 -7.75 -1.79 -10.97
CA TYR A 294 -6.73 -1.77 -9.93
C TYR A 294 -5.40 -2.37 -10.41
N MET A 295 -5.44 -3.54 -11.05
CA MET A 295 -4.26 -4.18 -11.62
C MET A 295 -3.63 -3.35 -12.74
N THR A 296 -4.45 -2.68 -13.57
CA THR A 296 -3.97 -1.80 -14.64
C THR A 296 -3.20 -0.62 -14.07
N PHE A 297 -3.65 -0.02 -12.95
CA PHE A 297 -2.90 1.06 -12.31
C PHE A 297 -1.56 0.59 -11.72
N PHE A 298 -1.49 -0.62 -11.16
CA PHE A 298 -0.21 -1.20 -10.74
C PHE A 298 0.69 -1.53 -11.92
N TRP A 299 0.13 -1.97 -13.04
CA TRP A 299 0.88 -2.19 -14.27
C TRP A 299 1.47 -0.87 -14.79
N CYS A 300 0.70 0.22 -14.82
CA CYS A 300 1.21 1.56 -15.14
C CYS A 300 2.31 1.99 -14.15
N HIS A 301 2.10 1.82 -12.85
CA HIS A 301 3.08 2.17 -11.82
C HIS A 301 4.43 1.46 -12.03
N LEU A 302 4.42 0.14 -12.22
CA LEU A 302 5.62 -0.67 -12.38
C LEU A 302 6.30 -0.49 -13.74
N THR A 303 5.59 -0.01 -14.75
CA THR A 303 6.15 0.29 -16.08
C THR A 303 6.75 1.69 -16.15
N ILE A 304 6.12 2.67 -15.49
CA ILE A 304 6.64 4.04 -15.40
C ILE A 304 7.92 4.08 -14.55
N LEU A 305 7.96 3.40 -13.40
CA LEU A 305 9.10 3.41 -12.50
C LEU A 305 10.12 2.33 -12.88
N ASN A 306 10.93 2.62 -13.90
CA ASN A 306 11.87 1.66 -14.46
C ASN A 306 13.35 1.91 -14.06
N GLN A 307 13.65 2.96 -13.31
CA GLN A 307 15.00 3.25 -12.81
C GLN A 307 15.14 2.88 -11.33
N SER A 308 16.34 2.52 -10.90
CA SER A 308 16.65 2.29 -9.49
C SER A 308 16.50 3.58 -8.67
N GLY A 309 16.08 3.44 -7.42
CA GLY A 309 15.90 4.55 -6.48
C GLY A 309 15.88 4.02 -5.05
N SER A 310 15.78 4.91 -4.07
CA SER A 310 15.99 4.58 -2.65
C SER A 310 15.04 3.52 -2.07
N GLY A 311 13.94 3.20 -2.76
CA GLY A 311 12.96 2.20 -2.32
C GLY A 311 13.20 0.78 -2.88
N ASP A 312 14.15 0.57 -3.77
CA ASP A 312 14.39 -0.74 -4.39
C ASP A 312 14.88 -1.80 -3.40
N GLY A 313 15.61 -1.39 -2.35
CA GLY A 313 16.14 -2.24 -1.28
C GLY A 313 15.08 -3.06 -0.53
N PHE A 314 13.82 -2.60 -0.49
CA PHE A 314 12.72 -3.32 0.17
C PHE A 314 12.23 -4.55 -0.61
N TYR A 315 12.57 -4.62 -1.90
CA TYR A 315 12.15 -5.67 -2.83
C TYR A 315 13.24 -6.74 -3.03
N SER A 316 12.82 -7.87 -3.58
CA SER A 316 13.66 -9.00 -3.93
C SER A 316 14.69 -8.64 -4.98
N SER A 317 15.81 -9.37 -4.97
CA SER A 317 16.89 -9.23 -5.95
C SER A 317 16.38 -9.44 -7.39
N ALA A 318 15.42 -10.34 -7.58
CA ALA A 318 14.77 -10.59 -8.86
C ALA A 318 13.97 -9.36 -9.34
N PHE A 319 13.24 -8.67 -8.46
CA PHE A 319 12.57 -7.42 -8.81
C PHE A 319 13.58 -6.33 -9.18
N GLN A 320 14.62 -6.18 -8.35
CA GLN A 320 15.67 -5.16 -8.51
C GLN A 320 16.44 -5.31 -9.84
N SER A 321 16.64 -6.54 -10.33
CA SER A 321 17.33 -6.77 -11.61
C SER A 321 16.58 -6.20 -12.82
N THR A 322 15.30 -5.86 -12.67
CA THR A 322 14.49 -5.24 -13.74
C THR A 322 14.59 -3.72 -13.78
N LEU A 323 15.22 -3.09 -12.77
CA LEU A 323 15.34 -1.64 -12.64
C LEU A 323 16.66 -1.13 -13.22
N LYS A 324 16.59 -0.25 -14.23
CA LYS A 324 17.76 0.39 -14.86
C LYS A 324 18.59 1.16 -13.83
N GLY A 325 19.90 0.99 -13.87
CA GLY A 325 20.82 1.64 -12.94
C GLY A 325 21.02 0.90 -11.61
N ASN A 326 20.27 -0.17 -11.34
CA ASN A 326 20.63 -1.09 -10.26
C ASN A 326 21.87 -1.90 -10.67
N SER A 327 22.74 -2.26 -9.73
CA SER A 327 23.92 -3.09 -10.03
C SER A 327 23.59 -4.49 -10.52
N LEU A 328 22.36 -4.97 -10.32
CA LEU A 328 21.85 -6.25 -10.83
C LEU A 328 21.26 -6.15 -12.24
N TYR A 329 21.03 -4.93 -12.74
CA TYR A 329 20.51 -4.70 -14.10
C TYR A 329 21.57 -5.02 -15.13
N ASN A 330 21.28 -5.95 -16.05
CA ASN A 330 22.26 -6.51 -17.00
C ASN A 330 23.51 -7.08 -16.34
N ALA A 331 23.44 -7.44 -15.06
CA ALA A 331 24.54 -8.13 -14.41
C ALA A 331 24.71 -9.51 -15.03
N SER A 332 25.97 -9.89 -15.18
CA SER A 332 26.36 -11.24 -15.59
C SER A 332 27.13 -11.86 -14.43
N MET A 333 26.63 -12.96 -13.90
CA MET A 333 27.27 -13.70 -12.81
C MET A 333 27.15 -15.20 -13.06
N PRO A 334 28.01 -16.04 -12.47
CA PRO A 334 27.88 -17.48 -12.59
C PRO A 334 26.55 -17.95 -12.00
N GLN A 335 25.81 -18.76 -12.76
CA GLN A 335 24.52 -19.31 -12.32
C GLN A 335 24.66 -20.15 -11.04
N PHE A 336 25.69 -20.99 -10.97
CA PHE A 336 25.91 -21.91 -9.86
C PHE A 336 27.01 -21.39 -8.92
N VAL A 337 26.83 -21.62 -7.63
CA VAL A 337 27.83 -21.30 -6.60
C VAL A 337 28.80 -22.47 -6.45
N ALA A 338 30.08 -22.19 -6.61
CA ALA A 338 31.17 -23.13 -6.38
C ALA A 338 31.86 -22.88 -5.04
N TYR A 339 32.54 -23.90 -4.51
CA TYR A 339 33.45 -23.70 -3.38
C TYR A 339 34.60 -22.77 -3.79
N GLY A 340 34.93 -21.81 -2.94
CA GLY A 340 35.85 -20.71 -3.21
C GLY A 340 35.19 -19.47 -3.84
N ALA A 341 33.91 -19.54 -4.22
CA ALA A 341 33.21 -18.38 -4.75
C ALA A 341 33.01 -17.30 -3.67
N THR A 342 33.11 -16.04 -4.09
CA THR A 342 32.73 -14.88 -3.27
C THR A 342 31.28 -14.53 -3.57
N VAL A 343 30.44 -14.52 -2.54
CA VAL A 343 29.00 -14.31 -2.65
C VAL A 343 28.52 -13.22 -1.70
N THR A 344 27.41 -12.59 -2.03
CA THR A 344 26.63 -11.79 -1.06
C THR A 344 25.34 -12.52 -0.75
N ILE A 345 25.03 -12.69 0.53
CA ILE A 345 23.87 -13.45 0.98
C ILE A 345 22.82 -12.49 1.52
N LYS A 346 21.61 -12.52 0.98
CA LYS A 346 20.49 -11.66 1.39
C LYS A 346 19.40 -12.49 2.03
N ASN A 347 18.80 -11.98 3.11
CA ASN A 347 17.66 -12.65 3.73
C ASN A 347 16.45 -12.54 2.79
N HIS A 348 15.78 -13.66 2.54
CA HIS A 348 14.69 -13.72 1.56
C HIS A 348 13.41 -13.04 2.02
N ARG A 349 13.26 -12.78 3.34
CA ARG A 349 12.07 -12.11 3.86
C ARG A 349 11.88 -10.76 3.17
N THR A 350 10.63 -10.32 3.08
CA THR A 350 10.31 -8.98 2.58
C THR A 350 10.98 -7.90 3.45
N GLY A 351 11.67 -6.95 2.82
CA GLY A 351 12.58 -6.00 3.49
C GLY A 351 13.83 -6.63 4.12
N GLY A 352 14.24 -7.82 3.64
CA GLY A 352 15.45 -8.51 4.07
C GLY A 352 16.72 -7.78 3.65
N ALA A 353 17.74 -7.88 4.49
CA ALA A 353 19.02 -7.19 4.34
C ALA A 353 20.16 -8.19 4.13
N TYR A 354 21.33 -7.69 3.72
CA TYR A 354 22.53 -8.50 3.47
C TYR A 354 23.15 -8.98 4.76
N LEU A 355 23.61 -10.22 4.80
CA LEU A 355 24.49 -10.70 5.87
C LEU A 355 25.77 -9.85 5.85
N HIS A 356 26.06 -9.19 6.96
CA HIS A 356 27.07 -8.14 7.06
C HIS A 356 27.96 -8.37 8.27
N SER A 357 29.23 -8.01 8.17
CA SER A 357 30.13 -7.96 9.30
C SER A 357 31.19 -6.87 9.14
N HIS A 358 31.64 -6.31 10.25
CA HIS A 358 32.63 -5.22 10.27
C HIS A 358 33.54 -5.37 11.49
N TRP A 359 34.67 -4.68 11.52
CA TRP A 359 35.72 -4.82 12.54
C TRP A 359 35.32 -4.55 14.01
N HIS A 360 34.11 -4.05 14.27
CA HIS A 360 33.64 -3.76 15.63
C HIS A 360 33.21 -5.04 16.35
N LEU A 361 33.53 -5.12 17.64
CA LEU A 361 33.20 -6.24 18.51
C LEU A 361 31.90 -5.97 19.27
N TYR A 362 31.17 -7.01 19.68
CA TYR A 362 30.08 -6.84 20.64
C TYR A 362 30.62 -6.21 21.94
N PRO A 363 29.89 -5.24 22.54
CA PRO A 363 30.32 -4.57 23.75
C PRO A 363 30.29 -5.52 24.95
N GLU A 364 31.00 -5.14 26.01
CA GLU A 364 31.01 -5.90 27.27
C GLU A 364 29.61 -6.01 27.86
N GLY A 365 29.25 -7.20 28.37
CA GLY A 365 27.92 -7.50 28.88
C GLY A 365 26.89 -7.91 27.81
N VAL A 366 27.24 -7.92 26.53
CA VAL A 366 26.36 -8.35 25.42
C VAL A 366 26.92 -9.62 24.76
N GLY A 367 26.85 -10.74 25.51
CA GLY A 367 27.34 -12.05 25.06
C GLY A 367 28.87 -12.09 24.91
N ALA A 368 29.35 -12.90 23.96
CA ALA A 368 30.78 -13.02 23.70
C ALA A 368 31.33 -11.77 23.00
N ARG A 369 32.49 -11.31 23.45
CA ARG A 369 33.21 -10.15 22.89
C ARG A 369 33.95 -10.51 21.59
N GLN A 370 33.18 -10.91 20.58
CA GLN A 370 33.65 -11.27 19.24
C GLN A 370 33.12 -10.28 18.19
N GLN A 371 33.55 -10.44 16.94
CA GLN A 371 33.19 -9.54 15.86
C GLN A 371 31.68 -9.59 15.58
N GLN A 372 31.08 -8.42 15.38
CA GLN A 372 29.64 -8.27 15.17
C GLN A 372 29.23 -8.85 13.82
N VAL A 373 28.10 -9.56 13.81
CA VAL A 373 27.40 -9.95 12.58
C VAL A 373 26.00 -9.35 12.63
N THR A 374 25.64 -8.67 11.56
CA THR A 374 24.38 -7.94 11.44
C THR A 374 23.75 -8.22 10.08
N THR A 375 22.58 -7.62 9.86
CA THR A 375 22.09 -7.44 8.50
C THR A 375 22.06 -5.97 8.13
N TYR A 376 22.62 -5.65 6.96
CA TYR A 376 22.73 -4.28 6.45
C TYR A 376 21.94 -4.12 5.15
N SER A 377 21.16 -3.04 5.03
CA SER A 377 20.23 -2.87 3.91
C SER A 377 20.88 -2.36 2.62
N HIS A 378 22.11 -1.87 2.69
CA HIS A 378 22.82 -1.32 1.54
C HIS A 378 23.94 -2.25 1.06
N LYS A 379 24.33 -2.08 -0.22
CA LYS A 379 25.45 -2.80 -0.82
C LYS A 379 26.76 -2.24 -0.29
N ASP A 380 27.61 -3.11 0.23
CA ASP A 380 28.89 -2.79 0.85
C ASP A 380 29.88 -3.94 0.61
N ASP A 381 31.18 -3.66 0.57
CA ASP A 381 32.22 -4.69 0.46
C ASP A 381 32.23 -5.64 1.68
N ASN A 382 31.78 -5.16 2.84
CA ASN A 382 31.56 -5.93 4.07
C ASN A 382 30.35 -6.89 4.00
N ASN A 383 29.66 -6.96 2.86
CA ASN A 383 28.61 -7.96 2.62
C ASN A 383 29.15 -9.22 1.90
N LYS A 384 30.45 -9.26 1.59
CA LYS A 384 31.08 -10.32 0.79
C LYS A 384 31.56 -11.47 1.68
N TRP A 385 31.12 -12.68 1.33
CA TRP A 385 31.46 -13.92 2.02
C TRP A 385 32.07 -14.91 1.03
N ARG A 386 33.16 -15.58 1.40
CA ARG A 386 33.74 -16.68 0.65
C ARG A 386 33.17 -18.00 1.16
N VAL A 387 32.65 -18.83 0.26
CA VAL A 387 32.11 -20.15 0.60
C VAL A 387 33.22 -21.18 0.61
N LYS A 388 33.55 -21.74 1.78
CA LYS A 388 34.53 -22.81 1.95
C LYS A 388 33.87 -24.13 2.33
N LYS A 389 34.54 -25.25 2.06
CA LYS A 389 34.16 -26.54 2.64
C LYS A 389 34.49 -26.55 4.13
N TYR A 390 33.79 -27.38 4.89
CA TYR A 390 34.04 -27.51 6.32
C TYR A 390 35.40 -28.14 6.68
N ASN A 391 35.97 -28.95 5.77
CA ASN A 391 37.16 -29.78 5.99
C ASN A 391 38.40 -29.35 5.20
N GLU A 392 38.30 -28.34 4.33
CA GLU A 392 39.39 -27.89 3.46
C GLU A 392 39.55 -26.36 3.58
N GLU A 393 40.78 -25.87 3.72
CA GLU A 393 41.03 -24.43 3.91
C GLU A 393 41.06 -23.61 2.61
N SER A 394 41.35 -24.25 1.47
CA SER A 394 41.40 -23.57 0.17
C SER A 394 40.85 -24.46 -0.95
N ALA A 395 39.69 -24.09 -1.50
CA ALA A 395 39.11 -24.71 -2.69
C ALA A 395 39.29 -23.88 -3.97
N GLU A 396 39.92 -22.68 -3.90
CA GLU A 396 40.01 -21.74 -5.04
C GLU A 396 40.68 -22.36 -6.28
N ASN A 397 41.64 -23.27 -6.08
CA ASN A 397 42.39 -23.96 -7.14
C ASN A 397 42.09 -25.47 -7.23
N ALA A 398 41.03 -25.96 -6.59
CA ALA A 398 40.68 -27.38 -6.67
C ALA A 398 40.22 -27.72 -8.11
N GLU A 399 40.70 -28.87 -8.62
CA GLU A 399 40.20 -29.46 -9.87
C GLU A 399 39.67 -30.87 -9.56
N PRO A 400 38.42 -31.21 -9.95
CA PRO A 400 37.44 -30.41 -10.70
C PRO A 400 36.76 -29.30 -9.87
N ILE A 401 36.10 -28.35 -10.54
CA ILE A 401 35.27 -27.33 -9.87
C ILE A 401 34.10 -28.04 -9.15
N GLU A 402 34.05 -27.86 -7.83
CA GLU A 402 32.99 -28.43 -6.99
C GLU A 402 31.91 -27.39 -6.69
N TYR A 403 30.65 -27.78 -6.89
CA TYR A 403 29.48 -26.94 -6.65
C TYR A 403 28.87 -27.23 -5.28
N VAL A 404 28.33 -26.19 -4.65
CA VAL A 404 27.57 -26.33 -3.40
C VAL A 404 26.23 -27.00 -3.70
N ARG A 405 25.90 -28.05 -2.94
CA ARG A 405 24.65 -28.82 -3.05
C ARG A 405 23.85 -28.78 -1.76
N ASN A 406 22.58 -29.15 -1.86
CA ASN A 406 21.73 -29.28 -0.69
C ASN A 406 22.25 -30.36 0.28
N GLY A 407 22.34 -30.03 1.56
CA GLY A 407 22.85 -30.88 2.62
C GLY A 407 24.35 -30.75 2.87
N ASP A 408 25.07 -29.99 2.05
CA ASP A 408 26.52 -29.79 2.21
C ASP A 408 26.85 -29.03 3.49
N LEU A 409 28.00 -29.35 4.09
CA LEU A 409 28.58 -28.64 5.23
C LEU A 409 29.59 -27.61 4.74
N ILE A 410 29.32 -26.34 5.04
CA ILE A 410 30.09 -25.20 4.57
C ILE A 410 30.60 -24.36 5.74
N ARG A 411 31.63 -23.56 5.46
CA ARG A 411 32.05 -22.42 6.28
C ARG A 411 31.90 -21.15 5.43
N LEU A 412 31.45 -20.07 6.07
CA LEU A 412 31.34 -18.76 5.43
C LEU A 412 32.42 -17.85 6.02
N GLU A 413 33.43 -17.51 5.22
CA GLU A 413 34.48 -16.59 5.62
C GLU A 413 34.14 -15.18 5.15
N HIS A 414 34.13 -14.22 6.06
CA HIS A 414 33.98 -12.81 5.71
C HIS A 414 35.23 -12.31 4.99
N VAL A 415 35.08 -11.79 3.77
CA VAL A 415 36.22 -11.49 2.89
C VAL A 415 37.11 -10.36 3.44
N VAL A 416 36.53 -9.33 4.03
CA VAL A 416 37.28 -8.14 4.48
C VAL A 416 38.07 -8.42 5.77
N THR A 417 37.49 -9.18 6.70
CA THR A 417 38.11 -9.45 8.01
C THR A 417 38.74 -10.83 8.14
N GLU A 418 38.59 -11.69 7.12
CA GLU A 418 39.10 -13.06 7.08
C GLU A 418 38.67 -13.92 8.29
N ARG A 419 37.46 -13.67 8.81
CA ARG A 419 36.87 -14.39 9.96
C ARG A 419 35.70 -15.23 9.52
N ASN A 420 35.49 -16.38 10.15
CA ASN A 420 34.36 -17.26 9.86
C ASN A 420 33.09 -16.76 10.54
N LEU A 421 31.95 -16.94 9.88
CA LEU A 421 30.65 -16.91 10.54
C LEU A 421 30.64 -17.98 11.63
N HIS A 422 30.18 -17.60 12.82
CA HIS A 422 30.26 -18.42 14.02
C HIS A 422 28.97 -18.28 14.82
N SER A 423 28.57 -19.34 15.52
CA SER A 423 27.51 -19.26 16.52
C SER A 423 27.85 -20.16 17.71
N HIS A 424 27.51 -19.70 18.90
CA HIS A 424 27.82 -20.40 20.15
C HIS A 424 26.64 -20.30 21.12
N ASN A 425 26.71 -21.05 22.22
CA ASN A 425 25.64 -21.14 23.21
C ASN A 425 25.58 -19.92 24.17
N GLU A 426 25.62 -18.71 23.61
CA GLU A 426 25.37 -17.45 24.32
C GLU A 426 24.09 -16.82 23.79
N MET A 427 23.39 -16.09 24.64
CA MET A 427 22.14 -15.43 24.24
C MET A 427 22.39 -14.29 23.26
N ALA A 428 21.52 -14.16 22.26
CA ALA A 428 21.57 -13.05 21.32
C ALA A 428 21.40 -11.67 22.00
N PRO A 429 21.88 -10.58 21.38
CA PRO A 429 21.87 -9.23 21.97
C PRO A 429 20.49 -8.73 22.40
N ILE A 430 19.48 -8.87 21.53
CA ILE A 430 18.11 -8.40 21.76
C ILE A 430 17.17 -9.60 21.90
N THR A 431 17.26 -10.58 21.01
CA THR A 431 16.36 -11.74 21.01
C THR A 431 16.89 -12.87 21.90
N LYS A 432 16.75 -12.70 23.22
CA LYS A 432 17.32 -13.61 24.25
C LYS A 432 16.93 -15.09 24.16
N LYS A 433 15.90 -15.45 23.39
CA LYS A 433 15.52 -16.85 23.13
C LYS A 433 16.37 -17.53 22.05
N HIS A 434 17.16 -16.76 21.30
CA HIS A 434 18.03 -17.24 20.24
C HIS A 434 19.49 -17.18 20.67
N PHE A 435 20.35 -17.87 19.92
CA PHE A 435 21.80 -17.83 20.13
C PHE A 435 22.45 -16.67 19.38
N GLN A 436 23.55 -16.17 19.95
CA GLN A 436 24.37 -15.13 19.35
C GLN A 436 25.10 -15.67 18.11
N VAL A 437 25.18 -14.82 17.09
CA VAL A 437 25.96 -15.07 15.87
C VAL A 437 27.05 -14.01 15.80
N THR A 438 28.27 -14.43 15.51
CA THR A 438 29.46 -13.59 15.53
C THR A 438 30.39 -13.96 14.37
N CYS A 439 31.47 -13.21 14.21
CA CYS A 439 32.60 -13.63 13.39
C CYS A 439 33.79 -13.99 14.28
N TYR A 440 34.32 -15.20 14.10
CA TYR A 440 35.40 -15.78 14.90
C TYR A 440 36.48 -16.42 14.02
N GLY A 441 37.64 -16.69 14.61
CA GLY A 441 38.81 -17.20 13.89
C GLY A 441 39.63 -16.11 13.21
N GLU A 442 40.72 -16.53 12.56
CA GLU A 442 41.62 -15.67 11.78
C GLU A 442 42.05 -16.42 10.51
N LYS A 443 42.11 -15.71 9.37
CA LYS A 443 42.48 -16.29 8.05
C LYS A 443 41.60 -17.48 7.64
N GLY A 444 40.35 -17.48 8.09
CA GLY A 444 39.40 -18.58 7.88
C GLY A 444 39.68 -19.83 8.71
N VAL A 445 40.67 -19.81 9.61
CA VAL A 445 40.92 -20.86 10.59
C VAL A 445 40.05 -20.60 11.82
N GLY A 446 39.21 -21.56 12.17
CA GLY A 446 38.42 -21.50 13.39
C GLY A 446 38.05 -22.90 13.89
N ASP A 447 36.88 -23.06 14.49
CA ASP A 447 36.51 -24.28 15.20
C ASP A 447 35.32 -25.03 14.57
N ALA A 448 34.78 -26.01 15.28
CA ALA A 448 33.65 -26.79 14.82
C ALA A 448 32.29 -26.02 14.87
N ASN A 449 32.24 -24.87 15.55
CA ASN A 449 31.08 -23.97 15.61
C ASN A 449 31.03 -22.97 14.43
N ASP A 450 31.96 -23.09 13.48
CA ASP A 450 31.91 -22.33 12.22
C ASP A 450 31.18 -23.09 11.10
N VAL A 451 30.72 -24.32 11.37
CA VAL A 451 30.20 -25.24 10.37
C VAL A 451 28.67 -25.12 10.26
N PHE A 452 28.20 -24.83 9.06
CA PHE A 452 26.78 -24.72 8.74
C PHE A 452 26.40 -25.72 7.65
N ARG A 453 25.29 -26.42 7.85
CA ARG A 453 24.63 -27.21 6.82
C ARG A 453 23.73 -26.31 5.99
N ILE A 454 23.88 -26.38 4.68
CA ILE A 454 22.98 -25.67 3.77
C ILE A 454 21.76 -26.55 3.45
N GLU A 455 20.56 -26.04 3.70
CA GLU A 455 19.31 -26.78 3.46
C GLU A 455 18.40 -26.00 2.51
N PHE A 456 18.10 -26.55 1.34
CA PHE A 456 17.28 -25.88 0.33
C PHE A 456 15.79 -26.01 0.65
N GLU A 457 15.00 -24.99 0.31
CA GLU A 457 13.54 -24.98 0.53
C GLU A 457 12.82 -26.14 -0.20
N THR A 458 13.31 -26.54 -1.37
CA THR A 458 12.77 -27.63 -2.19
C THR A 458 13.05 -29.02 -1.62
N GLY A 459 14.08 -29.16 -0.79
CA GLY A 459 14.53 -30.45 -0.24
C GLY A 459 15.26 -31.39 -1.22
N ASP A 460 15.47 -31.00 -2.48
CA ASP A 460 16.14 -31.86 -3.47
C ASP A 460 17.66 -31.90 -3.23
N THR A 461 18.20 -33.09 -2.93
CA THR A 461 19.63 -33.32 -2.67
C THR A 461 20.50 -33.26 -3.92
N LYS A 462 19.92 -33.40 -5.11
CA LYS A 462 20.65 -33.28 -6.39
C LYS A 462 20.74 -31.84 -6.89
N GLN A 463 19.94 -30.94 -6.32
CA GLN A 463 19.92 -29.54 -6.72
C GLN A 463 21.24 -28.86 -6.32
N ARG A 464 21.75 -28.02 -7.23
CA ARG A 464 22.91 -27.15 -7.00
C ARG A 464 22.44 -25.79 -6.52
N LEU A 465 23.27 -25.10 -5.75
CA LEU A 465 22.98 -23.73 -5.31
C LEU A 465 23.03 -22.79 -6.51
N GLU A 466 21.87 -22.27 -6.93
CA GLU A 466 21.75 -21.25 -7.98
C GLU A 466 21.64 -19.87 -7.36
N ALA A 467 22.44 -18.92 -7.86
CA ALA A 467 22.33 -17.51 -7.47
C ALA A 467 20.93 -16.96 -7.84
N VAL A 468 20.40 -16.05 -7.02
CA VAL A 468 19.08 -15.39 -7.10
C VAL A 468 17.87 -16.33 -6.92
N LYS A 469 17.92 -17.57 -7.43
CA LYS A 469 16.79 -18.49 -7.51
C LYS A 469 16.66 -19.43 -6.31
N THR A 470 17.77 -20.02 -5.84
CA THR A 470 17.71 -21.00 -4.76
C THR A 470 17.55 -20.30 -3.42
N ARG A 471 16.51 -20.69 -2.69
CA ARG A 471 16.28 -20.29 -1.30
C ARG A 471 16.76 -21.39 -0.37
N PHE A 472 17.53 -21.02 0.64
CA PHE A 472 18.15 -21.98 1.55
C PHE A 472 18.22 -21.46 2.98
N LYS A 473 18.32 -22.39 3.93
CA LYS A 473 18.63 -22.14 5.34
C LYS A 473 20.09 -22.47 5.59
N LEU A 474 20.70 -21.74 6.52
CA LEU A 474 22.00 -22.06 7.09
C LEU A 474 21.76 -22.63 8.49
N VAL A 475 21.88 -23.94 8.64
CA VAL A 475 21.65 -24.65 9.90
C VAL A 475 23.00 -24.94 10.56
N HIS A 476 23.24 -24.34 11.72
CA HIS A 476 24.45 -24.57 12.50
C HIS A 476 24.58 -26.04 12.90
N TYR A 477 25.70 -26.68 12.56
CA TYR A 477 25.84 -28.14 12.60
C TYR A 477 25.77 -28.72 14.02
N LEU A 478 26.42 -28.08 15.00
CA LEU A 478 26.49 -28.62 16.37
C LEU A 478 25.28 -28.28 17.22
N MET A 479 24.80 -27.04 17.15
CA MET A 479 23.68 -26.56 17.98
C MET A 479 22.31 -26.80 17.34
N ASN A 480 22.27 -27.22 16.07
CA ASN A 480 21.05 -27.44 15.30
C ASN A 480 20.07 -26.26 15.36
N CYS A 481 20.60 -25.06 15.10
CA CYS A 481 19.83 -23.81 15.03
C CYS A 481 19.97 -23.19 13.63
N ALA A 482 18.99 -22.41 13.17
CA ALA A 482 19.04 -21.79 11.85
C ALA A 482 19.38 -20.30 11.93
N ILE A 483 20.25 -19.82 11.04
CA ILE A 483 20.57 -18.39 10.92
C ILE A 483 19.30 -17.60 10.55
N HIS A 484 19.00 -16.59 11.34
CA HIS A 484 17.73 -15.87 11.38
C HIS A 484 17.98 -14.35 11.39
N SER A 485 17.23 -13.61 10.58
CA SER A 485 17.20 -12.14 10.59
C SER A 485 15.77 -11.63 10.66
N HIS A 486 15.55 -10.55 11.39
CA HIS A 486 14.23 -9.95 11.58
C HIS A 486 14.30 -8.42 11.77
N ASN A 487 13.15 -7.76 11.90
CA ASN A 487 13.05 -6.29 11.94
C ASN A 487 13.47 -5.64 13.28
N LYS A 488 14.25 -6.31 14.13
CA LYS A 488 14.78 -5.66 15.35
C LYS A 488 16.12 -5.02 15.02
N GLN A 489 16.20 -3.72 15.27
CA GLN A 489 17.44 -2.96 15.15
C GLN A 489 18.28 -3.15 16.41
N LEU A 490 19.58 -3.29 16.21
CA LEU A 490 20.56 -3.22 17.26
C LEU A 490 20.71 -1.76 17.74
N PRO A 491 21.18 -1.51 18.97
CA PRO A 491 21.42 -0.16 19.47
C PRO A 491 22.57 0.55 18.74
N LYS A 492 22.82 1.82 19.11
CA LYS A 492 23.84 2.69 18.49
C LYS A 492 25.26 2.09 18.42
N TRP A 493 25.62 1.18 19.33
CA TRP A 493 26.92 0.50 19.31
C TRP A 493 27.11 -0.43 18.10
N ALA A 494 26.03 -0.77 17.39
CA ALA A 494 26.03 -1.52 16.12
C ALA A 494 25.34 -0.73 15.00
N PHE A 495 25.46 0.61 15.04
CA PHE A 495 25.06 1.48 13.94
C PHE A 495 23.58 1.35 13.51
N GLU A 496 22.70 0.93 14.43
CA GLU A 496 21.26 0.76 14.17
C GLU A 496 20.93 -0.24 13.03
N GLN A 497 21.87 -1.14 12.74
CA GLN A 497 21.70 -2.25 11.80
C GLN A 497 20.78 -3.34 12.38
N LEU A 498 20.33 -4.27 11.54
CA LEU A 498 19.37 -5.30 11.94
C LEU A 498 20.06 -6.50 12.60
N GLU A 499 19.42 -7.09 13.62
CA GLU A 499 19.94 -8.22 14.38
C GLU A 499 19.99 -9.52 13.54
N VAL A 500 21.12 -10.23 13.59
CA VAL A 500 21.27 -11.62 13.14
C VAL A 500 21.43 -12.53 14.35
N THR A 501 20.72 -13.66 14.34
CA THR A 501 20.71 -14.63 15.43
C THR A 501 20.66 -16.05 14.90
N CYS A 502 20.87 -17.05 15.75
CA CYS A 502 20.62 -18.45 15.40
C CYS A 502 19.41 -18.96 16.19
N THR A 503 18.30 -19.22 15.50
CA THR A 503 17.05 -19.66 16.15
C THR A 503 17.05 -21.17 16.38
N PRO A 504 16.75 -21.66 17.59
CA PRO A 504 16.56 -23.09 17.83
C PRO A 504 15.38 -23.68 17.04
N ASN A 505 14.43 -22.84 16.59
CA ASN A 505 13.29 -23.28 15.80
C ASN A 505 13.65 -23.37 14.31
N VAL A 506 14.29 -24.48 13.91
CA VAL A 506 14.72 -24.73 12.53
C VAL A 506 13.54 -24.80 11.54
N PHE A 507 12.33 -25.10 12.02
CA PHE A 507 11.12 -25.16 11.20
C PHE A 507 10.58 -23.77 10.81
N ASP A 508 11.01 -22.68 11.45
CA ASP A 508 10.71 -21.34 10.94
C ASP A 508 11.28 -21.22 9.53
N THR A 509 10.47 -20.79 8.56
CA THR A 509 10.85 -20.56 7.16
C THR A 509 10.81 -19.09 6.79
N LYS A 510 10.11 -18.24 7.56
CA LYS A 510 9.86 -16.86 7.13
C LYS A 510 11.10 -15.99 7.20
N ASN A 511 11.89 -16.16 8.27
CA ASN A 511 13.02 -15.28 8.60
C ASN A 511 14.39 -15.98 8.49
N THR A 512 14.39 -17.28 8.18
CA THR A 512 15.57 -18.15 8.12
C THR A 512 15.98 -18.49 6.69
N LEU A 513 15.15 -18.13 5.70
CA LEU A 513 15.46 -18.31 4.30
C LEU A 513 16.37 -17.18 3.81
N TRP A 514 17.42 -17.58 3.10
CA TRP A 514 18.41 -16.72 2.47
C TRP A 514 18.53 -17.08 1.00
N ASN A 515 19.02 -16.14 0.20
CA ASN A 515 19.41 -16.37 -1.18
C ASN A 515 20.76 -15.71 -1.45
N VAL A 516 21.54 -16.30 -2.34
CA VAL A 516 22.74 -15.66 -2.89
C VAL A 516 22.26 -14.60 -3.87
N GLU A 517 22.65 -13.35 -3.70
CA GLU A 517 22.28 -12.27 -4.61
C GLU A 517 23.35 -12.03 -5.68
N ASP A 518 24.60 -11.92 -5.27
CA ASP A 518 25.76 -11.76 -6.15
C ASP A 518 26.69 -12.95 -5.98
N ASN A 519 27.30 -13.39 -7.08
CA ASN A 519 28.18 -14.54 -7.13
C ASN A 519 29.37 -14.22 -8.03
N HIS A 520 30.58 -14.36 -7.50
CA HIS A 520 31.81 -14.13 -8.24
C HIS A 520 32.74 -15.34 -8.14
N PHE A 521 33.04 -15.93 -9.30
CA PHE A 521 34.00 -17.02 -9.43
C PHE A 521 34.58 -17.03 -10.85
N ALA A 522 35.86 -16.66 -10.99
CA ALA A 522 36.48 -16.37 -12.29
C ALA A 522 36.52 -17.57 -13.27
N ARG A 523 36.46 -18.81 -12.77
CA ARG A 523 36.53 -20.03 -13.60
C ARG A 523 35.18 -20.49 -14.15
N LEU A 524 34.06 -19.85 -13.77
CA LEU A 524 32.73 -20.21 -14.26
C LEU A 524 32.23 -19.19 -15.29
N PRO A 525 31.47 -19.63 -16.31
CA PRO A 525 30.86 -18.72 -17.27
C PRO A 525 29.75 -17.91 -16.60
N ASN A 526 29.70 -16.61 -16.93
CA ASN A 526 28.64 -15.73 -16.46
C ASN A 526 27.37 -15.93 -17.30
N VAL A 527 26.22 -15.89 -16.63
CA VAL A 527 24.88 -15.92 -17.24
C VAL A 527 24.20 -14.58 -16.95
N SER A 528 23.42 -14.07 -17.90
CA SER A 528 22.65 -12.83 -17.72
C SER A 528 21.55 -13.02 -16.68
N VAL A 529 21.47 -12.13 -15.70
CA VAL A 529 20.46 -12.17 -14.63
C VAL A 529 19.04 -11.89 -15.16
N GLU A 530 18.88 -11.34 -16.37
CA GLU A 530 17.57 -11.11 -17.00
C GLU A 530 16.70 -12.37 -17.13
N VAL A 531 17.30 -13.55 -17.19
CA VAL A 531 16.57 -14.84 -17.22
C VAL A 531 15.72 -15.04 -15.95
N TYR A 532 16.06 -14.35 -14.86
CA TYR A 532 15.37 -14.43 -13.57
C TYR A 532 14.40 -13.27 -13.33
N ALA A 533 14.10 -12.45 -14.35
CA ALA A 533 13.17 -11.33 -14.21
C ALA A 533 11.75 -11.82 -13.82
N PRO A 534 11.16 -11.31 -12.73
CA PRO A 534 9.85 -11.74 -12.27
C PRO A 534 8.74 -11.27 -13.22
N THR A 535 7.66 -12.05 -13.30
CA THR A 535 6.48 -11.68 -14.07
C THR A 535 5.76 -10.49 -13.43
N PHE A 536 4.82 -9.87 -14.16
CA PHE A 536 4.00 -8.80 -13.59
C PHE A 536 3.27 -9.25 -12.31
N PHE A 537 2.73 -10.48 -12.30
CA PHE A 537 2.01 -11.00 -11.14
C PHE A 537 2.93 -11.18 -9.93
N ASP A 538 4.15 -11.69 -10.13
CA ASP A 538 5.14 -11.81 -9.07
C ASP A 538 5.46 -10.43 -8.47
N LYS A 539 5.73 -9.44 -9.33
CA LYS A 539 5.98 -8.05 -8.93
C LYS A 539 4.77 -7.43 -8.21
N PHE A 540 3.55 -7.73 -8.67
CA PHE A 540 2.31 -7.23 -8.10
C PHE A 540 2.09 -7.79 -6.69
N PHE A 541 2.18 -9.11 -6.50
CA PHE A 541 2.03 -9.74 -5.19
C PHE A 541 3.13 -9.33 -4.22
N GLU A 542 4.38 -9.27 -4.70
CA GLU A 542 5.50 -8.78 -3.91
C GLU A 542 5.27 -7.34 -3.44
N SER A 543 4.84 -6.44 -4.33
CA SER A 543 4.53 -5.06 -3.97
C SER A 543 3.48 -4.99 -2.86
N HIS A 544 2.41 -5.78 -2.94
CA HIS A 544 1.38 -5.81 -1.89
C HIS A 544 1.90 -6.36 -0.57
N ALA A 545 2.75 -7.38 -0.60
CA ALA A 545 3.37 -7.93 0.60
C ALA A 545 4.24 -6.87 1.30
N VAL A 546 5.06 -6.13 0.54
CA VAL A 546 5.90 -5.04 1.07
C VAL A 546 5.02 -3.91 1.63
N MET A 547 3.96 -3.52 0.92
CA MET A 547 3.03 -2.47 1.38
C MET A 547 2.33 -2.83 2.70
N LEU A 548 1.82 -4.06 2.81
CA LEU A 548 1.16 -4.54 4.04
C LEU A 548 2.14 -4.63 5.21
N GLN A 549 3.35 -5.13 4.96
CA GLN A 549 4.39 -5.20 5.99
C GLN A 549 4.83 -3.80 6.43
N GLY A 550 5.08 -2.89 5.48
CA GLY A 550 5.42 -1.50 5.76
C GLY A 550 4.35 -0.82 6.61
N ASN A 551 3.07 -1.00 6.24
CA ASN A 551 1.95 -0.45 7.01
C ASN A 551 1.87 -1.04 8.43
N SER A 552 2.09 -2.34 8.61
CA SER A 552 2.15 -2.97 9.94
C SER A 552 3.34 -2.51 10.80
N GLY A 553 4.41 -2.06 10.14
CA GLY A 553 5.63 -1.56 10.77
C GLY A 553 5.59 -0.09 11.13
N LEU A 554 4.62 0.68 10.61
CA LEU A 554 4.42 2.09 10.94
C LEU A 554 3.93 2.23 12.38
N LYS A 555 4.87 2.44 13.29
CA LYS A 555 4.59 2.84 14.66
C LYS A 555 4.89 4.32 14.83
N PRO A 556 4.07 5.07 15.58
CA PRO A 556 4.31 6.48 15.82
C PRO A 556 5.66 6.65 16.50
N LYS A 557 6.48 7.56 15.99
CA LYS A 557 7.77 7.88 16.63
C LYS A 557 7.52 8.75 17.85
N GLU A 558 8.41 8.66 18.83
CA GLU A 558 8.35 9.53 20.01
C GLU A 558 8.46 11.00 19.57
N GLY A 559 7.47 11.82 19.97
CA GLY A 559 7.41 13.25 19.65
C GLY A 559 6.60 13.61 18.39
N GLU A 560 6.09 12.64 17.62
CA GLU A 560 5.19 12.94 16.51
C GLU A 560 3.80 13.37 16.98
N ILE A 561 3.23 14.38 16.31
CA ILE A 561 1.86 14.85 16.57
C ILE A 561 0.90 13.76 16.09
N THR A 562 0.25 13.08 17.02
CA THR A 562 -0.71 12.01 16.75
C THR A 562 -2.04 12.30 17.43
N SER A 563 -3.13 11.97 16.75
CA SER A 563 -4.49 12.00 17.29
C SER A 563 -5.08 10.58 17.38
N ARG A 564 -6.11 10.42 18.22
CA ARG A 564 -6.82 9.16 18.44
C ARG A 564 -8.19 9.19 17.76
N PRO A 565 -8.73 8.07 17.27
CA PRO A 565 -10.00 8.06 16.54
C PRO A 565 -11.20 8.69 17.25
N TRP A 566 -11.28 8.58 18.58
CA TRP A 566 -12.37 9.19 19.36
C TRP A 566 -12.29 10.72 19.45
N GLN A 567 -11.13 11.31 19.12
CA GLN A 567 -10.90 12.76 19.17
C GLN A 567 -11.50 13.48 17.97
N TRP A 568 -11.60 12.80 16.82
CA TRP A 568 -12.00 13.41 15.55
C TRP A 568 -13.46 13.92 15.56
N PRO A 569 -14.47 13.17 16.06
CA PRO A 569 -15.86 13.63 16.04
C PRO A 569 -16.16 14.81 16.96
N ILE A 570 -15.30 15.06 17.95
CA ILE A 570 -15.46 16.14 18.94
C ILE A 570 -14.43 17.25 18.75
N ASN A 571 -13.63 17.21 17.67
CA ASN A 571 -12.56 18.15 17.38
C ASN A 571 -11.62 18.40 18.58
N TYR A 572 -11.17 17.31 19.22
CA TYR A 572 -10.28 17.39 20.36
C TYR A 572 -8.81 17.33 19.90
N ARG A 573 -8.16 18.51 19.87
CA ARG A 573 -6.87 18.77 19.18
C ARG A 573 -7.01 18.76 17.66
#